data_AF-A0AAD0UQV0-F1
#
_entry.id   AF-A0AAD0UQV0-F1
#
_cell.length_a   1.000
_cell.length_b   1.000
_cell.length_c   1.000
_cell.angle_alpha   90.00
_cell.angle_beta   90.00
_cell.angle_gamma   90.00
#
_symmetry.space_group_name_H-M   'P 1'
#
loop_
_entity.id
_entity.type
_entity.pdbx_description
1 polymer ?
#
loop_
_entity_poly.entity_id
_entity_poly.type
_entity_poly.pdbx_seq_one_letter_code
_entity_poly.pdbx_strand_id
1 'polypeptide(L)'
;MNRFRFFILSFLILSCFAGIRKELNYSSDSIAFYSFENVADLPPWLDRNASYLQNQERNNFKTLIADALYQMGNRNDSLINDSAFRIFPKELCQEIAERSIRNFESSPSHVFQLWILKKEDTINPGRRIRRTVFLLYPTIDSIHFVFFELNQFIDFQTPYAFQDWSNYSLSESNLKPSLEVFIPDSAIGILSYYKDTQGESKKFHVVLKTGATKSQDVEVKTPQKEKTIQDSEKRLLELKNLFDKKLISEEEYKRKREEILKSL
;
A
#
# COMPACT_ATOMS: atom_id res chain seq x y z
N MET A 1 -53.99 13.41 -1.90
CA MET A 1 -53.09 12.82 -0.88
C MET A 1 -52.49 11.45 -1.23
N ASN A 2 -53.15 10.60 -2.04
CA ASN A 2 -52.63 9.25 -2.34
C ASN A 2 -51.46 9.19 -3.34
N ARG A 3 -51.31 10.18 -4.24
CA ARG A 3 -50.20 10.20 -5.22
C ARG A 3 -48.85 10.53 -4.58
N PHE A 4 -48.83 11.37 -3.54
CA PHE A 4 -47.59 11.74 -2.83
C PHE A 4 -47.04 10.59 -1.98
N ARG A 5 -47.92 9.78 -1.38
CA ARG A 5 -47.53 8.54 -0.66
C ARG A 5 -46.94 7.48 -1.60
N PHE A 6 -47.46 7.37 -2.82
CA PHE A 6 -46.91 6.45 -3.84
C PHE A 6 -45.51 6.87 -4.31
N PHE A 7 -45.26 8.18 -4.45
CA PHE A 7 -43.92 8.70 -4.76
C PHE A 7 -42.91 8.45 -3.63
N ILE A 8 -43.30 8.64 -2.37
CA ILE A 8 -42.43 8.37 -1.22
C ILE A 8 -42.13 6.87 -1.08
N LEU A 9 -43.12 6.01 -1.31
CA LEU A 9 -42.93 4.55 -1.27
C LEU A 9 -42.03 4.07 -2.42
N SER A 10 -42.20 4.62 -3.63
CA SER A 10 -41.31 4.38 -4.78
C SER A 10 -39.86 4.80 -4.50
N PHE A 11 -39.66 5.97 -3.90
CA PHE A 11 -38.33 6.45 -3.52
C PHE A 11 -37.65 5.55 -2.47
N LEU A 12 -38.43 5.02 -1.51
CA LEU A 12 -37.94 4.11 -0.47
C LEU A 12 -37.59 2.71 -1.00
N ILE A 13 -38.25 2.22 -2.06
CA ILE A 13 -37.97 0.91 -2.67
C ILE A 13 -36.78 0.98 -3.65
N LEU A 14 -36.55 2.14 -4.27
CA LEU A 14 -35.36 2.40 -5.12
C LEU A 14 -34.09 2.66 -4.31
N SER A 15 -34.21 3.05 -3.04
CA SER A 15 -33.09 3.10 -2.08
C SER A 15 -32.85 1.75 -1.41
N CYS A 16 -32.94 0.65 -2.17
CA CYS A 16 -32.43 -0.62 -1.72
C CYS A 16 -30.91 -0.47 -1.62
N PHE A 17 -30.38 -0.46 -0.40
CA PHE A 17 -28.95 -0.31 -0.09
C PHE A 17 -28.11 -1.21 -1.00
N ALA A 18 -27.48 -0.63 -2.02
CA ALA A 18 -26.42 -1.26 -2.80
C ALA A 18 -25.16 -1.36 -1.92
N GLY A 19 -25.22 -2.20 -0.90
CA GLY A 19 -24.08 -2.52 -0.05
C GLY A 19 -23.17 -3.52 -0.78
N ILE A 20 -21.86 -3.28 -0.74
CA ILE A 20 -20.88 -4.26 -1.22
C ILE A 20 -21.05 -5.54 -0.41
N ARG A 21 -21.44 -6.64 -1.08
CA ARG A 21 -21.54 -7.95 -0.46
C ARG A 21 -20.13 -8.49 -0.21
N LYS A 22 -19.73 -8.47 1.06
CA LYS A 22 -18.44 -8.97 1.55
C LYS A 22 -18.61 -10.39 2.08
N GLU A 23 -17.73 -11.29 1.66
CA GLU A 23 -17.61 -12.64 2.22
C GLU A 23 -16.50 -12.66 3.27
N LEU A 24 -16.75 -13.25 4.44
CA LEU A 24 -15.72 -13.45 5.47
C LEU A 24 -14.92 -14.71 5.16
N ASN A 25 -13.65 -14.56 4.79
CA ASN A 25 -12.78 -15.69 4.41
C ASN A 25 -11.92 -16.17 5.58
N TYR A 26 -11.60 -15.27 6.51
CA TYR A 26 -10.85 -15.64 7.71
C TYR A 26 -11.16 -14.69 8.87
N SER A 27 -11.16 -15.26 10.08
CA SER A 27 -11.21 -14.50 11.31
C SER A 27 -10.31 -15.12 12.39
N SER A 28 -9.80 -14.24 13.25
CA SER A 28 -9.11 -14.57 14.49
C SER A 28 -9.42 -13.48 15.52
N ASP A 29 -8.81 -13.59 16.70
CA ASP A 29 -8.94 -12.57 17.74
C ASP A 29 -8.44 -11.18 17.30
N SER A 30 -7.54 -11.12 16.31
CA SER A 30 -6.88 -9.89 15.84
C SER A 30 -7.08 -9.59 14.35
N ILE A 31 -7.70 -10.49 13.58
CA ILE A 31 -7.85 -10.36 12.12
C ILE A 31 -9.29 -10.63 11.71
N ALA A 32 -9.84 -9.77 10.86
CA ALA A 32 -11.00 -10.09 10.05
C ALA A 32 -10.66 -9.82 8.58
N PHE A 33 -10.73 -10.85 7.76
CA PHE A 33 -10.40 -10.80 6.34
C PHE A 33 -11.64 -11.11 5.51
N TYR A 34 -12.08 -10.11 4.75
CA TYR A 34 -13.19 -10.21 3.84
C TYR A 34 -12.72 -10.12 2.38
N SER A 35 -13.48 -10.70 1.47
CA SER A 35 -13.28 -10.53 0.03
C SER A 35 -14.59 -10.25 -0.69
N PHE A 36 -14.53 -9.61 -1.84
CA PHE A 36 -15.69 -9.33 -2.67
C PHE A 36 -15.32 -9.20 -4.14
N GLU A 37 -16.32 -9.42 -4.99
CA GLU A 37 -16.17 -9.42 -6.44
C GLU A 37 -16.11 -8.02 -7.04
N ASN A 38 -15.46 -7.93 -8.20
CA ASN A 38 -15.53 -6.75 -9.07
C ASN A 38 -16.82 -6.78 -9.91
N VAL A 39 -17.93 -6.37 -9.30
CA VAL A 39 -19.26 -6.31 -9.93
C VAL A 39 -19.59 -4.90 -10.45
N ALA A 40 -20.46 -4.80 -11.44
CA ALA A 40 -20.86 -3.53 -12.06
C ALA A 40 -21.33 -2.47 -11.04
N ASP A 41 -21.96 -2.89 -9.93
CA ASP A 41 -22.54 -1.99 -8.92
C ASP A 41 -21.55 -1.50 -7.84
N LEU A 42 -20.25 -1.79 -7.97
CA LEU A 42 -19.27 -1.25 -7.02
C LEU A 42 -19.21 0.30 -7.04
N PRO A 43 -18.85 0.94 -5.92
CA PRO A 43 -18.58 2.37 -5.91
C PRO A 43 -17.57 2.79 -6.99
N PRO A 44 -17.78 3.94 -7.67
CA PRO A 44 -16.96 4.36 -8.81
C PRO A 44 -15.52 4.69 -8.46
N TRP A 45 -15.22 4.95 -7.18
CA TRP A 45 -13.86 5.21 -6.68
C TRP A 45 -13.02 3.93 -6.54
N LEU A 46 -13.63 2.74 -6.59
CA LEU A 46 -12.90 1.46 -6.63
C LEU A 46 -12.42 1.17 -8.05
N ASP A 47 -11.21 0.62 -8.16
CA ASP A 47 -10.58 0.34 -9.44
C ASP A 47 -11.27 -0.80 -10.19
N ARG A 48 -11.90 -0.46 -11.32
CA ARG A 48 -12.60 -1.43 -12.17
C ARG A 48 -11.69 -2.38 -12.92
N ASN A 49 -10.39 -2.11 -12.98
CA ASN A 49 -9.39 -2.97 -13.60
C ASN A 49 -8.83 -4.04 -12.65
N ALA A 50 -9.32 -4.08 -11.40
CA ALA A 50 -8.95 -5.09 -10.44
C ALA A 50 -9.21 -6.49 -10.99
N SER A 51 -8.16 -7.29 -11.08
CA SER A 51 -8.17 -8.63 -11.65
C SER A 51 -7.03 -9.45 -11.05
N TYR A 52 -7.29 -10.72 -10.77
CA TYR A 52 -6.24 -11.59 -10.25
C TYR A 52 -5.14 -11.80 -11.32
N LEU A 53 -3.88 -11.69 -10.88
CA LEU A 53 -2.71 -11.75 -11.77
C LEU A 53 -2.66 -13.05 -12.57
N GLN A 54 -2.55 -12.89 -13.89
CA GLN A 54 -2.29 -13.97 -14.83
C GLN A 54 -0.85 -13.95 -15.37
N ASN A 55 0.01 -13.09 -14.82
CA ASN A 55 1.37 -12.89 -15.31
C ASN A 55 2.39 -13.83 -14.62
N GLN A 56 3.66 -13.79 -15.08
CA GLN A 56 4.74 -14.65 -14.57
C GLN A 56 5.05 -14.44 -13.08
N GLU A 57 4.71 -13.27 -12.52
CA GLU A 57 4.90 -12.96 -11.10
C GLU A 57 3.89 -13.65 -10.18
N ARG A 58 2.88 -14.33 -10.72
CA ARG A 58 1.94 -15.14 -9.92
C ARG A 58 2.67 -16.10 -8.97
N ASN A 59 3.81 -16.66 -9.40
CA ASN A 59 4.62 -17.58 -8.59
C ASN A 59 5.35 -16.87 -7.43
N ASN A 60 5.62 -15.57 -7.55
CA ASN A 60 6.30 -14.76 -6.53
C ASN A 60 5.33 -13.88 -5.72
N PHE A 61 4.04 -13.91 -6.05
CA PHE A 61 3.02 -13.01 -5.52
C PHE A 61 2.99 -12.97 -3.98
N LYS A 62 3.31 -14.09 -3.34
CA LYS A 62 3.38 -14.22 -1.88
C LYS A 62 4.45 -13.32 -1.30
N THR A 63 5.65 -13.48 -1.85
CA THR A 63 6.84 -12.76 -1.42
C THR A 63 6.66 -11.28 -1.71
N LEU A 64 6.12 -10.94 -2.88
CA LEU A 64 5.81 -9.55 -3.26
C LEU A 64 4.88 -8.86 -2.27
N ILE A 65 3.77 -9.49 -1.88
CA ILE A 65 2.85 -8.92 -0.87
C ILE A 65 3.53 -8.79 0.49
N ALA A 66 4.21 -9.85 0.95
CA ALA A 66 4.84 -9.85 2.26
C ALA A 66 5.93 -8.77 2.38
N ASP A 67 6.79 -8.65 1.37
CA ASP A 67 7.89 -7.68 1.35
C ASP A 67 7.36 -6.26 1.23
N ALA A 68 6.35 -6.02 0.37
CA ALA A 68 5.71 -4.71 0.25
C ALA A 68 5.13 -4.25 1.59
N LEU A 69 4.33 -5.09 2.25
CA LEU A 69 3.73 -4.77 3.55
C LEU A 69 4.78 -4.51 4.63
N TYR A 70 5.90 -5.25 4.60
CA TYR A 70 6.97 -5.11 5.58
C TYR A 70 7.81 -3.84 5.41
N GLN A 71 7.88 -3.31 4.19
CA GLN A 71 8.58 -2.06 3.88
C GLN A 71 7.76 -0.82 4.24
N MET A 72 6.43 -0.91 4.27
CA MET A 72 5.56 0.23 4.58
C MET A 72 5.68 0.64 6.06
N GLY A 73 5.82 1.95 6.27
CA GLY A 73 5.94 2.57 7.59
C GLY A 73 4.81 3.54 7.92
N ASN A 74 4.75 3.96 9.18
CA ASN A 74 3.88 5.01 9.69
C ASN A 74 4.73 5.97 10.54
N ARG A 75 4.61 7.28 10.29
CA ARG A 75 5.31 8.34 11.05
C ARG A 75 4.51 8.84 12.25
N ASN A 76 3.21 8.59 12.31
CA ASN A 76 2.31 9.15 13.32
C ASN A 76 2.56 8.64 14.75
N ASP A 77 3.31 7.55 14.92
CA ASP A 77 3.67 7.00 16.23
C ASP A 77 5.08 7.46 16.72
N SER A 78 5.81 8.31 15.98
CA SER A 78 7.17 8.74 16.36
C SER A 78 7.17 10.04 17.18
N LEU A 79 7.42 9.94 18.49
CA LEU A 79 7.69 11.09 19.36
C LEU A 79 9.16 11.56 19.29
N ILE A 80 10.04 10.77 18.68
CA ILE A 80 11.49 11.02 18.63
C ILE A 80 11.98 10.64 17.23
N ASN A 81 12.44 11.64 16.48
CA ASN A 81 13.00 11.54 15.12
C ASN A 81 12.02 11.15 14.00
N ASP A 82 12.35 11.65 12.80
CA ASP A 82 11.67 11.50 11.52
C ASP A 82 11.67 10.04 10.96
N SER A 83 11.89 9.05 11.83
CA SER A 83 11.91 7.63 11.51
C SER A 83 10.49 7.06 11.52
N ALA A 84 10.08 6.50 10.39
CA ALA A 84 8.82 5.76 10.31
C ALA A 84 8.97 4.36 10.92
N PHE A 85 8.00 3.96 11.75
CA PHE A 85 7.92 2.60 12.26
C PHE A 85 7.19 1.71 11.26
N ARG A 86 7.61 0.44 11.13
CA ARG A 86 6.88 -0.52 10.28
C ARG A 86 5.43 -0.64 10.74
N ILE A 87 4.51 -0.64 9.77
CA ILE A 87 3.08 -0.81 10.06
C ILE A 87 2.81 -2.20 10.63
N PHE A 88 3.41 -3.23 10.02
CA PHE A 88 3.17 -4.62 10.35
C PHE A 88 4.47 -5.35 10.75
N PRO A 89 4.40 -6.26 11.74
CA PRO A 89 5.50 -7.20 12.00
C PRO A 89 5.59 -8.23 10.88
N LYS A 90 6.77 -8.85 10.74
CA LYS A 90 7.09 -9.75 9.62
C LYS A 90 6.13 -10.94 9.54
N GLU A 91 5.77 -11.49 10.69
CA GLU A 91 4.89 -12.65 10.84
C GLU A 91 3.49 -12.34 10.30
N LEU A 92 2.99 -11.13 10.59
CA LEU A 92 1.69 -10.69 10.09
C LEU A 92 1.72 -10.42 8.58
N CYS A 93 2.81 -9.84 8.05
CA CYS A 93 2.99 -9.69 6.60
C CYS A 93 2.92 -11.04 5.88
N GLN A 94 3.57 -12.07 6.44
CA GLN A 94 3.54 -13.43 5.89
C GLN A 94 2.15 -14.06 5.97
N GLU A 95 1.43 -13.88 7.09
CA GLU A 95 0.07 -14.38 7.24
C GLU A 95 -0.90 -13.73 6.24
N ILE A 96 -0.82 -12.41 6.07
CA ILE A 96 -1.61 -11.67 5.09
C ILE A 96 -1.32 -12.21 3.69
N ALA A 97 -0.05 -12.31 3.28
CA ALA A 97 0.33 -12.80 1.96
C ALA A 97 -0.16 -14.22 1.67
N GLU A 98 0.03 -15.13 2.64
CA GLU A 98 -0.39 -16.54 2.53
C GLU A 98 -1.91 -16.66 2.35
N ARG A 99 -2.69 -15.90 3.12
CA ARG A 99 -4.15 -15.92 3.04
C ARG A 99 -4.67 -15.21 1.80
N SER A 100 -4.01 -14.13 1.39
CA SER A 100 -4.34 -13.40 0.17
C SER A 100 -4.25 -14.31 -1.04
N ILE A 101 -3.15 -15.06 -1.20
CA ILE A 101 -3.00 -16.01 -2.30
C ILE A 101 -4.04 -17.11 -2.24
N ARG A 102 -4.20 -17.76 -1.09
CA ARG A 102 -5.18 -18.84 -0.95
C ARG A 102 -6.58 -18.40 -1.38
N ASN A 103 -6.99 -17.18 -1.00
CA ASN A 103 -8.26 -16.62 -1.45
C ASN A 103 -8.30 -16.36 -2.96
N PHE A 104 -7.23 -15.79 -3.55
CA PHE A 104 -7.20 -15.56 -4.99
C PHE A 104 -7.21 -16.87 -5.80
N GLU A 105 -6.60 -17.93 -5.28
CA GLU A 105 -6.59 -19.24 -5.91
C GLU A 105 -7.93 -19.97 -5.77
N SER A 106 -8.60 -19.86 -4.61
CA SER A 106 -9.90 -20.48 -4.37
C SER A 106 -11.05 -19.74 -5.05
N SER A 107 -10.98 -18.41 -5.07
CA SER A 107 -12.05 -17.52 -5.52
C SER A 107 -11.50 -16.39 -6.42
N PRO A 108 -11.07 -16.68 -7.66
CA PRO A 108 -10.41 -15.68 -8.52
C PRO A 108 -11.27 -14.46 -8.88
N SER A 109 -12.61 -14.57 -8.80
CA SER A 109 -13.53 -13.44 -9.01
C SER A 109 -13.57 -12.47 -7.83
N HIS A 110 -13.20 -12.91 -6.63
CA HIS A 110 -13.15 -12.11 -5.41
C HIS A 110 -11.81 -11.35 -5.33
N VAL A 111 -11.65 -10.38 -6.23
CA VAL A 111 -10.39 -9.68 -6.46
C VAL A 111 -10.06 -8.63 -5.40
N PHE A 112 -11.06 -8.12 -4.69
CA PHE A 112 -10.85 -7.17 -3.60
C PHE A 112 -10.77 -7.89 -2.27
N GLN A 113 -9.75 -7.55 -1.48
CA GLN A 113 -9.50 -8.14 -0.17
C GLN A 113 -9.47 -7.04 0.90
N LEU A 114 -10.48 -7.01 1.77
CA LEU A 114 -10.58 -6.07 2.88
C LEU A 114 -9.98 -6.70 4.14
N TRP A 115 -8.92 -6.08 4.62
CA TRP A 115 -8.20 -6.49 5.82
C TRP A 115 -8.53 -5.54 6.97
N ILE A 116 -9.02 -6.10 8.07
CA ILE A 116 -9.32 -5.36 9.30
C ILE A 116 -8.50 -6.01 10.41
N LEU A 117 -7.57 -5.24 10.95
CA LEU A 117 -6.59 -5.71 11.92
C LEU A 117 -6.81 -4.97 13.23
N LYS A 118 -6.83 -5.73 14.32
CA LYS A 118 -7.03 -5.25 15.68
C LYS A 118 -5.77 -5.50 16.50
N LYS A 119 -5.32 -4.48 17.22
CA LYS A 119 -4.34 -4.59 18.30
C LYS A 119 -5.01 -4.16 19.60
N GLU A 120 -4.95 -5.02 20.61
CA GLU A 120 -5.46 -4.70 21.94
C GLU A 120 -4.72 -3.51 22.54
N ASP A 121 -5.46 -2.65 23.23
CA ASP A 121 -4.89 -1.67 24.13
C ASP A 121 -4.56 -2.36 25.46
N THR A 122 -3.29 -2.29 25.89
CA THR A 122 -2.85 -2.94 27.13
C THR A 122 -3.35 -2.23 28.38
N ILE A 123 -3.78 -0.98 28.28
CA ILE A 123 -4.28 -0.17 29.40
C ILE A 123 -5.78 -0.46 29.61
N ASN A 124 -6.55 -0.55 28.52
CA ASN A 124 -8.01 -0.77 28.56
C ASN A 124 -8.44 -1.97 27.69
N PRO A 125 -8.01 -3.21 28.02
CA PRO A 125 -8.32 -4.38 27.23
C PRO A 125 -9.84 -4.63 27.18
N GLY A 126 -10.32 -5.08 26.02
CA GLY A 126 -11.75 -5.33 25.79
C GLY A 126 -12.62 -4.08 25.68
N ARG A 127 -12.07 -2.86 25.89
CA ARG A 127 -12.81 -1.59 25.74
C ARG A 127 -12.11 -0.58 24.85
N ARG A 128 -10.84 -0.78 24.53
CA ARG A 128 -10.10 0.04 23.56
C ARG A 128 -9.23 -0.84 22.68
N ILE A 129 -9.15 -0.48 21.41
CA ILE A 129 -8.26 -1.13 20.44
C ILE A 129 -7.57 -0.07 19.57
N ARG A 130 -6.48 -0.48 18.92
CA ARG A 130 -6.00 0.18 17.71
C ARG A 130 -6.42 -0.66 16.50
N ARG A 131 -7.09 -0.04 15.53
CA ARG A 131 -7.56 -0.68 14.30
C ARG A 131 -6.82 -0.15 13.08
N THR A 132 -6.44 -1.07 12.20
CA THR A 132 -5.91 -0.78 10.87
C THR A 132 -6.80 -1.44 9.85
N VAL A 133 -7.25 -0.68 8.85
CA VAL A 133 -8.16 -1.15 7.81
C VAL A 133 -7.57 -0.79 6.46
N PHE A 134 -7.37 -1.78 5.59
CA PHE A 134 -6.88 -1.54 4.24
C PHE A 134 -7.49 -2.51 3.23
N LEU A 135 -7.56 -2.06 1.98
CA LEU A 135 -7.92 -2.86 0.83
C LEU A 135 -6.65 -3.33 0.12
N LEU A 136 -6.61 -4.60 -0.26
CA LEU A 136 -5.61 -5.18 -1.15
C LEU A 136 -6.32 -5.65 -2.42
N TYR A 137 -5.81 -5.24 -3.58
CA TYR A 137 -6.25 -5.79 -4.86
C TYR A 137 -5.13 -5.73 -5.91
N PRO A 138 -4.98 -6.76 -6.75
CA PRO A 138 -4.13 -6.70 -7.92
C PRO A 138 -4.83 -6.09 -9.14
N THR A 139 -4.04 -5.51 -10.02
CA THR A 139 -4.33 -5.22 -11.43
C THR A 139 -3.34 -6.01 -12.29
N ILE A 140 -3.40 -5.88 -13.62
CA ILE A 140 -2.54 -6.66 -14.54
C ILE A 140 -1.02 -6.51 -14.30
N ASP A 141 -0.58 -5.35 -13.79
CA ASP A 141 0.82 -4.96 -13.67
C ASP A 141 1.17 -4.35 -12.30
N SER A 142 0.25 -4.35 -11.34
CA SER A 142 0.51 -3.86 -9.98
C SER A 142 -0.33 -4.52 -8.89
N ILE A 143 0.10 -4.34 -7.65
CA ILE A 143 -0.66 -4.65 -6.43
C ILE A 143 -0.92 -3.34 -5.68
N HIS A 144 -2.17 -3.10 -5.35
CA HIS A 144 -2.63 -1.89 -4.72
C HIS A 144 -2.94 -2.18 -3.25
N PHE A 145 -2.47 -1.27 -2.38
CA PHE A 145 -2.73 -1.25 -0.95
C PHE A 145 -3.35 0.10 -0.59
N VAL A 146 -4.65 0.11 -0.28
CA VAL A 146 -5.40 1.34 0.02
C VAL A 146 -5.77 1.34 1.50
N PHE A 147 -5.12 2.17 2.30
CA PHE A 147 -5.36 2.29 3.73
C PHE A 147 -6.49 3.27 4.00
N PHE A 148 -7.47 2.84 4.81
CA PHE A 148 -8.55 3.70 5.29
C PHE A 148 -8.37 4.09 6.76
N GLU A 149 -7.81 3.18 7.55
CA GLU A 149 -7.45 3.43 8.94
C GLU A 149 -6.07 2.85 9.21
N LEU A 150 -5.27 3.57 10.01
CA LEU A 150 -3.92 3.15 10.37
C LEU A 150 -3.68 3.42 11.85
N ASN A 151 -3.58 2.35 12.65
CA ASN A 151 -3.41 2.40 14.11
C ASN A 151 -4.43 3.31 14.82
N GLN A 152 -5.66 3.41 14.30
CA GLN A 152 -6.68 4.30 14.83
C GLN A 152 -7.25 3.77 16.14
N PHE A 153 -7.32 4.62 17.16
CA PHE A 153 -8.00 4.27 18.41
C PHE A 153 -9.51 4.14 18.22
N ILE A 154 -10.06 3.07 18.78
CA ILE A 154 -11.50 2.84 18.88
C ILE A 154 -11.82 2.51 20.32
N ASP A 155 -12.75 3.28 20.88
CA ASP A 155 -13.24 3.14 22.24
C ASP A 155 -14.65 2.54 22.25
N PHE A 156 -14.88 1.62 23.17
CA PHE A 156 -16.15 0.93 23.36
C PHE A 156 -16.69 1.20 24.78
N GLN A 157 -18.00 1.46 24.86
CA GLN A 157 -18.66 1.70 26.13
C GLN A 157 -18.73 0.43 26.98
N THR A 158 -18.90 -0.73 26.35
CA THR A 158 -18.94 -2.07 26.96
C THR A 158 -17.83 -2.95 26.38
N PRO A 159 -17.57 -4.13 26.97
CA PRO A 159 -16.73 -5.13 26.32
C PRO A 159 -17.20 -5.38 24.88
N TYR A 160 -16.30 -5.21 23.92
CA TYR A 160 -16.63 -5.36 22.51
C TYR A 160 -16.64 -6.83 22.09
N ALA A 161 -17.46 -7.15 21.11
CA ALA A 161 -17.50 -8.42 20.40
C ALA A 161 -16.78 -8.32 19.04
N PHE A 162 -16.63 -9.46 18.36
CA PHE A 162 -16.03 -9.52 17.03
C PHE A 162 -16.66 -8.52 16.05
N GLN A 163 -17.99 -8.51 15.98
CA GLN A 163 -18.74 -7.68 15.01
C GLN A 163 -18.52 -6.17 15.21
N ASP A 164 -18.26 -5.73 16.44
CA ASP A 164 -18.13 -4.30 16.76
C ASP A 164 -16.89 -3.67 16.11
N TRP A 165 -15.81 -4.45 15.94
CA TRP A 165 -14.59 -3.96 15.31
C TRP A 165 -14.39 -4.48 13.89
N SER A 166 -14.97 -5.65 13.53
CA SER A 166 -14.80 -6.28 12.22
C SER A 166 -15.81 -5.83 11.17
N ASN A 167 -16.94 -5.22 11.55
CA ASN A 167 -17.90 -4.72 10.57
C ASN A 167 -17.53 -3.32 10.05
N TYR A 168 -16.82 -3.28 8.93
CA TYR A 168 -16.39 -2.04 8.29
C TYR A 168 -17.16 -1.73 7.00
N SER A 169 -17.82 -0.59 6.90
CA SER A 169 -18.48 -0.14 5.67
C SER A 169 -17.49 0.56 4.75
N LEU A 170 -17.41 0.18 3.47
CA LEU A 170 -16.55 0.83 2.49
C LEU A 170 -17.27 2.03 1.86
N SER A 171 -16.84 3.23 2.20
CA SER A 171 -17.31 4.49 1.58
C SER A 171 -16.14 5.41 1.28
N GLU A 172 -16.28 6.25 0.25
CA GLU A 172 -15.26 7.22 -0.16
C GLU A 172 -14.90 8.21 0.97
N SER A 173 -15.90 8.57 1.78
CA SER A 173 -15.73 9.40 2.99
C SER A 173 -14.79 8.81 4.03
N ASN A 174 -14.44 7.53 3.92
CA ASN A 174 -13.53 6.89 4.85
C ASN A 174 -12.07 7.19 4.53
N LEU A 175 -11.77 7.73 3.34
CA LEU A 175 -10.44 8.18 2.99
C LEU A 175 -10.12 9.43 3.80
N LYS A 176 -9.25 9.27 4.81
CA LYS A 176 -8.80 10.37 5.65
C LYS A 176 -7.63 11.09 4.96
N PRO A 177 -7.76 12.38 4.61
CA PRO A 177 -6.68 13.13 3.94
C PRO A 177 -5.38 13.19 4.74
N SER A 178 -5.46 13.08 6.07
CA SER A 178 -4.31 13.07 6.98
C SER A 178 -3.65 11.70 7.14
N LEU A 179 -4.16 10.64 6.50
CA LEU A 179 -3.56 9.32 6.58
C LEU A 179 -2.35 9.25 5.65
N GLU A 180 -1.19 9.01 6.24
CA GLU A 180 0.07 8.92 5.50
C GLU A 180 0.77 7.59 5.79
N VAL A 181 0.92 6.76 4.75
CA VAL A 181 1.86 5.65 4.76
C VAL A 181 3.21 6.19 4.32
N PHE A 182 4.27 5.82 5.01
CA PHE A 182 5.64 6.15 4.65
C PHE A 182 6.28 5.02 3.85
N ILE A 183 6.92 5.37 2.74
CA ILE A 183 7.74 4.46 1.94
C ILE A 183 9.21 4.86 2.15
N PRO A 184 10.07 3.97 2.67
CA PRO A 184 11.50 4.28 2.85
C PRO A 184 12.22 4.39 1.51
N ASP A 185 13.29 5.18 1.45
CA ASP A 185 14.08 5.41 0.23
C ASP A 185 14.56 4.10 -0.43
N SER A 186 14.88 3.08 0.37
CA SER A 186 15.30 1.76 -0.11
C SER A 186 14.20 0.99 -0.87
N ALA A 187 12.94 1.38 -0.68
CA ALA A 187 11.77 0.77 -1.33
C ALA A 187 11.26 1.60 -2.52
N ILE A 188 11.75 2.84 -2.69
CA ILE A 188 11.35 3.71 -3.81
C ILE A 188 11.79 3.06 -5.13
N GLY A 189 10.86 3.01 -6.08
CA GLY A 189 11.05 2.35 -7.38
C GLY A 189 10.40 0.97 -7.47
N ILE A 190 10.30 0.27 -6.34
CA ILE A 190 9.49 -0.95 -6.19
C ILE A 190 8.08 -0.56 -5.71
N LEU A 191 8.03 0.23 -4.63
CA LEU A 191 6.82 0.85 -4.11
C LEU A 191 6.74 2.31 -4.55
N SER A 192 5.51 2.77 -4.78
CA SER A 192 5.21 4.16 -5.09
C SER A 192 3.85 4.57 -4.54
N TYR A 193 3.66 5.85 -4.31
CA TYR A 193 2.32 6.38 -4.04
C TYR A 193 1.53 6.44 -5.33
N TYR A 194 0.26 6.01 -5.28
CA TYR A 194 -0.68 6.24 -6.36
C TYR A 194 -0.77 7.73 -6.65
N LYS A 195 -0.81 8.07 -7.94
CA LYS A 195 -1.04 9.44 -8.42
C LYS A 195 -2.41 9.50 -9.05
N ASP A 196 -3.21 10.47 -8.62
CA ASP A 196 -4.51 10.71 -9.23
C ASP A 196 -4.39 11.33 -10.63
N THR A 197 -5.54 11.64 -11.25
CA THR A 197 -5.60 12.25 -12.58
C THR A 197 -4.96 13.64 -12.65
N GLN A 198 -4.75 14.30 -11.52
CA GLN A 198 -4.07 15.59 -11.41
C GLN A 198 -2.58 15.44 -11.12
N GLY A 199 -2.09 14.19 -10.95
CA GLY A 199 -0.71 13.87 -10.63
C GLY A 199 -0.38 13.97 -9.14
N GLU A 200 -1.37 14.21 -8.27
CA GLU A 200 -1.15 14.30 -6.83
C GLU A 200 -0.94 12.92 -6.21
N SER A 201 0.14 12.77 -5.45
CA SER A 201 0.43 11.53 -4.73
C SER A 201 -0.49 11.35 -3.52
N LYS A 202 -1.25 10.27 -3.51
CA LYS A 202 -2.11 9.87 -2.38
C LYS A 202 -1.34 8.95 -1.44
N LYS A 203 -0.88 9.49 -0.32
CA LYS A 203 -0.02 8.76 0.65
C LYS A 203 -0.71 7.60 1.36
N PHE A 204 -2.05 7.50 1.30
CA PHE A 204 -2.81 6.36 1.82
C PHE A 204 -2.91 5.20 0.82
N HIS A 205 -2.52 5.40 -0.44
CA HIS A 205 -2.62 4.41 -1.52
C HIS A 205 -1.23 4.10 -2.06
N VAL A 206 -0.71 2.93 -1.68
CA VAL A 206 0.58 2.42 -2.11
C VAL A 206 0.41 1.41 -3.24
N VAL A 207 1.27 1.50 -4.25
CA VAL A 207 1.28 0.66 -5.44
C VAL A 207 2.63 -0.04 -5.55
N LEU A 208 2.61 -1.37 -5.62
CA LEU A 208 3.74 -2.22 -5.97
C LEU A 208 3.63 -2.57 -7.46
N LYS A 209 4.63 -2.24 -8.26
CA LYS A 209 4.65 -2.64 -9.68
C LYS A 209 5.13 -4.09 -9.81
N THR A 210 4.37 -4.91 -10.52
CA THR A 210 4.67 -6.33 -10.80
C THR A 210 5.13 -6.57 -12.24
N GLY A 211 5.07 -5.55 -13.11
CA GLY A 211 5.68 -5.57 -14.43
C GLY A 211 7.07 -4.94 -14.43
N ALA A 212 8.06 -5.63 -14.99
CA ALA A 212 9.25 -4.96 -15.51
C ALA A 212 8.80 -4.06 -16.66
N THR A 213 8.47 -2.80 -16.36
CA THR A 213 8.67 -1.75 -17.33
C THR A 213 10.18 -1.72 -17.57
N LYS A 214 10.68 -2.53 -18.53
CA LYS A 214 11.75 -2.03 -19.37
C LYS A 214 11.23 -0.69 -19.83
N SER A 215 11.85 0.37 -19.32
CA SER A 215 11.73 1.72 -19.81
C SER A 215 11.37 1.66 -21.29
N GLN A 216 10.15 2.03 -21.62
CA GLN A 216 9.93 2.61 -22.94
C GLN A 216 10.75 3.89 -22.89
N ASP A 217 12.01 3.76 -23.32
CA ASP A 217 12.78 4.85 -23.86
C ASP A 217 11.85 5.47 -24.90
N VAL A 218 11.21 6.56 -24.51
CA VAL A 218 10.69 7.52 -25.47
C VAL A 218 11.91 7.92 -26.26
N GLU A 219 11.92 7.47 -27.51
CA GLU A 219 12.83 7.87 -28.57
C GLU A 219 12.84 9.40 -28.66
N VAL A 220 13.65 10.06 -27.83
CA VAL A 220 14.08 11.43 -28.03
C VAL A 220 15.52 11.34 -28.48
N LYS A 221 15.68 11.60 -29.78
CA LYS A 221 16.95 11.70 -30.47
C LYS A 221 17.93 12.62 -29.71
N THR A 222 19.22 12.31 -29.91
CA THR A 222 20.44 13.15 -29.80
C THR A 222 21.16 13.27 -28.43
N PRO A 223 22.51 13.41 -28.40
CA PRO A 223 23.47 12.29 -28.53
C PRO A 223 24.55 12.25 -27.41
N GLN A 224 25.12 11.05 -27.19
CA GLN A 224 26.49 10.76 -26.69
C GLN A 224 27.03 11.33 -25.35
N LYS A 225 26.40 12.27 -24.65
CA LYS A 225 26.96 12.84 -23.40
C LYS A 225 26.64 12.07 -22.11
N GLU A 226 25.54 11.33 -22.05
CA GLU A 226 25.09 10.72 -20.78
C GLU A 226 25.97 9.55 -20.29
N LYS A 227 26.61 8.79 -21.20
CA LYS A 227 27.47 7.67 -20.80
C LYS A 227 28.70 8.10 -20.00
N THR A 228 29.24 9.28 -20.26
CA THR A 228 30.44 9.79 -19.57
C THR A 228 30.11 10.30 -18.16
N ILE A 229 28.94 10.93 -18.01
CA ILE A 229 28.47 11.47 -16.73
C ILE A 229 28.15 10.32 -15.76
N GLN A 230 27.44 9.28 -16.23
CA GLN A 230 27.08 8.14 -15.39
C GLN A 230 28.30 7.33 -14.90
N ASP A 231 29.36 7.22 -15.70
CA ASP A 231 30.62 6.56 -15.31
C ASP A 231 31.42 7.42 -14.29
N SER A 232 31.42 8.75 -14.46
CA SER A 232 32.08 9.66 -13.53
C SER A 232 31.41 9.68 -12.14
N GLU A 233 30.09 9.61 -12.07
CA GLU A 233 29.33 9.54 -10.80
C GLU A 233 29.64 8.25 -10.03
N LYS A 234 29.72 7.13 -10.75
CA LYS A 234 30.11 5.85 -10.18
C LYS A 234 31.55 5.88 -9.63
N ARG A 235 32.48 6.49 -10.38
CA ARG A 235 33.88 6.66 -9.94
C ARG A 235 34.01 7.58 -8.71
N LEU A 236 33.20 8.64 -8.62
CA LEU A 236 33.16 9.53 -7.45
C LEU A 236 32.60 8.82 -6.20
N LEU A 237 31.59 7.96 -6.38
CA LEU A 237 31.01 7.17 -5.29
C LEU A 237 32.00 6.12 -4.77
N GLU A 238 32.71 5.42 -5.66
CA GLU A 238 33.77 4.48 -5.28
C GLU A 238 34.94 5.19 -4.58
N LEU A 239 35.37 6.36 -5.06
CA LEU A 239 36.42 7.15 -4.43
C LEU A 239 36.04 7.60 -3.01
N LYS A 240 34.79 8.01 -2.80
CA LYS A 240 34.26 8.34 -1.47
C LYS A 240 34.24 7.12 -0.54
N ASN A 241 33.81 5.96 -1.03
CA ASN A 241 33.84 4.72 -0.25
C ASN A 241 35.26 4.29 0.15
N LEU A 242 36.27 4.53 -0.70
CA LEU A 242 37.67 4.25 -0.35
C LEU A 242 38.20 5.18 0.74
N PHE A 243 37.81 6.46 0.71
CA PHE A 243 38.16 7.44 1.74
C PHE A 243 37.46 7.13 3.07
N ASP A 244 36.16 6.83 3.05
CA ASP A 244 35.38 6.49 4.24
C ASP A 244 35.89 5.22 4.93
N LYS A 245 36.45 4.28 4.15
CA LYS A 245 37.14 3.08 4.66
C LYS A 245 38.59 3.33 5.10
N LYS A 246 39.07 4.58 5.07
CA LYS A 246 40.46 4.98 5.37
C LYS A 246 41.52 4.23 4.56
N LEU A 247 41.18 3.80 3.35
CA LEU A 247 42.08 3.08 2.44
C LEU A 247 42.95 4.01 1.60
N ILE A 248 42.64 5.30 1.56
CA ILE A 248 43.39 6.36 0.86
C ILE A 248 43.51 7.58 1.77
N SER A 249 44.55 8.40 1.57
CA SER A 249 44.74 9.64 2.35
C SER A 249 43.83 10.78 1.85
N GLU A 250 43.70 11.83 2.66
CA GLU A 250 42.91 13.01 2.30
C GLU A 250 43.50 13.75 1.07
N GLU A 251 44.83 13.79 0.97
CA GLU A 251 45.54 14.37 -0.18
C GLU A 251 45.28 13.57 -1.47
N GLU A 252 45.28 12.23 -1.37
CA GLU A 252 44.99 11.36 -2.50
C GLU A 252 43.52 11.46 -2.96
N TYR A 253 42.60 11.55 -1.99
CA TYR A 253 41.19 11.76 -2.26
C TYR A 253 40.93 13.08 -3.00
N LYS A 254 41.50 14.19 -2.52
CA LYS A 254 41.36 15.51 -3.15
C LYS A 254 41.93 15.53 -4.57
N ARG A 255 43.13 15.00 -4.77
CA ARG A 255 43.77 14.94 -6.10
C ARG A 255 42.95 14.13 -7.10
N LYS A 256 42.48 12.93 -6.73
CA LYS A 256 41.70 12.06 -7.63
C LYS A 256 40.31 12.60 -7.89
N ARG A 257 39.69 13.28 -6.92
CA ARG A 257 38.40 13.95 -7.10
C ARG A 257 38.49 15.09 -8.11
N GLU A 258 39.54 15.90 -8.04
CA GLU A 258 39.79 16.97 -9.01
C GLU A 258 40.06 16.43 -10.43
N GLU A 259 40.76 15.31 -10.54
CA GLU A 259 41.03 14.66 -11.84
C GLU A 259 39.73 14.13 -12.48
N ILE A 260 38.85 13.49 -11.71
CA ILE A 260 37.56 12.99 -12.20
C ILE A 260 36.65 14.18 -12.59
N LEU A 261 36.64 15.25 -11.80
CA LEU A 261 35.86 16.45 -12.11
C LEU A 261 36.38 17.23 -13.33
N LYS A 262 37.67 17.14 -13.65
CA LYS A 262 38.24 17.71 -14.89
C LYS A 262 37.93 16.88 -16.14
N SER A 263 37.53 15.62 -15.97
CA SER A 263 37.19 14.70 -17.06
C SER A 263 35.71 14.68 -17.45
N LEU A 264 34.90 15.48 -16.75
CA LEU A 264 33.48 15.76 -16.99
C LEU A 264 33.29 16.94 -17.97
#